data_AF-A0A6I5RSF5-F1
#
_entry.id   AF-A0A6I5RSF5-F1
#
_cell.length_a   1.000
_cell.length_b   1.000
_cell.length_c   1.000
_cell.angle_alpha   90.00
_cell.angle_beta   90.00
_cell.angle_gamma   90.00
#
_symmetry.space_group_name_H-M   'P 1'
#
loop_
_entity.id
_entity.type
_entity.pdbx_description
1 polymer ?
#
loop_
_entity_poly.entity_id
_entity_poly.type
_entity_poly.pdbx_seq_one_letter_code
_entity_poly.pdbx_strand_id
1 'polypeptide(L)'
;MSNLTPKQQQLMGAWGAVHKGANEALEWIQQVRGNAASVEAEGDALNLRLHQARNRAKDLQRAAGTPMVIGFFGLSQAGKSYL
;
A
#
# COMPACT_ATOMS: atom_id res chain seq x y z
N MET A 1 13.26 -11.94 -13.88
CA MET A 1 13.45 -11.67 -12.44
C MET A 1 13.26 -10.19 -12.22
N SER A 2 12.45 -9.74 -11.26
CA SER A 2 12.19 -8.30 -11.08
C SER A 2 13.44 -7.58 -10.56
N ASN A 3 13.88 -6.51 -11.23
CA ASN A 3 15.01 -5.66 -10.83
C ASN A 3 14.69 -4.76 -9.62
N LEU A 4 13.96 -5.26 -8.63
CA LEU A 4 13.59 -4.51 -7.44
C LEU A 4 14.71 -4.59 -6.41
N THR A 5 15.08 -3.43 -5.87
CA THR A 5 16.02 -3.37 -4.73
C THR A 5 15.45 -4.12 -3.52
N PRO A 6 16.29 -4.64 -2.61
CA PRO A 6 15.81 -5.29 -1.39
C PRO A 6 14.86 -4.40 -0.57
N LYS A 7 15.10 -3.09 -0.55
CA LYS A 7 14.22 -2.11 0.12
C LYS A 7 12.85 -2.00 -0.53
N GLN A 8 12.77 -2.02 -1.87
CA GLN A 8 11.49 -2.04 -2.59
C GLN A 8 10.71 -3.33 -2.30
N GLN A 9 11.39 -4.49 -2.29
CA GLN A 9 10.76 -5.77 -1.96
C GLN A 9 10.20 -5.76 -0.52
N GLN A 10 10.99 -5.27 0.44
CA GLN A 10 10.54 -5.11 1.82
C GLN A 10 9.33 -4.17 1.92
N LEU A 11 9.37 -3.01 1.25
CA LEU A 11 8.29 -2.04 1.28
C LEU A 11 7.01 -2.56 0.63
N MET A 12 7.14 -3.27 -0.50
CA MET A 12 6.02 -3.98 -1.13
C MET A 12 5.40 -5.02 -0.18
N GLY A 13 6.24 -5.82 0.48
CA GLY A 13 5.78 -6.80 1.47
C GLY A 13 5.05 -6.15 2.64
N ALA A 14 5.57 -5.04 3.16
CA ALA A 14 4.96 -4.28 4.26
C ALA A 14 3.57 -3.73 3.87
N TRP A 15 3.43 -3.13 2.68
CA TRP A 15 2.12 -2.68 2.20
C TRP A 15 1.16 -3.84 1.92
N GLY A 16 1.67 -4.96 1.42
CA GLY A 16 0.88 -6.19 1.26
C GLY A 16 0.36 -6.73 2.59
N ALA A 17 1.16 -6.67 3.66
CA ALA A 17 0.75 -7.06 5.00
C ALA A 17 -0.36 -6.15 5.55
N VAL A 18 -0.28 -4.83 5.34
CA VAL A 18 -1.35 -3.88 5.74
C VAL A 18 -2.64 -4.16 4.95
N HIS A 19 -2.55 -4.39 3.64
CA HIS A 19 -3.70 -4.76 2.82
C HIS A 19 -4.39 -6.03 3.32
N LYS A 20 -3.59 -7.07 3.60
CA LYS A 20 -4.08 -8.35 4.12
C LYS A 20 -4.72 -8.20 5.50
N GLY A 21 -4.04 -7.56 6.44
CA GLY A 21 -4.55 -7.36 7.80
C GLY A 21 -5.82 -6.50 7.84
N ALA A 22 -5.94 -5.49 6.97
CA ALA A 22 -7.16 -4.72 6.84
C ALA A 22 -8.33 -5.57 6.32
N ASN A 23 -8.07 -6.54 5.44
CA ASN A 23 -9.09 -7.48 4.97
C ASN A 23 -9.52 -8.47 6.07
N GLU A 24 -8.57 -9.03 6.81
CA GLU A 24 -8.84 -9.92 7.95
C GLU A 24 -9.66 -9.20 9.04
N ALA A 25 -9.37 -7.92 9.30
CA ALA A 25 -10.15 -7.11 10.24
C ALA A 25 -11.59 -6.88 9.77
N LEU A 26 -11.81 -6.61 8.47
CA LEU A 26 -13.16 -6.47 7.89
C LEU A 26 -13.96 -7.77 8.03
N GLU A 27 -13.34 -8.92 7.75
CA GLU A 27 -13.96 -10.24 7.90
C GLU A 27 -14.30 -10.52 9.36
N TRP A 28 -13.40 -10.18 10.29
CA TRP A 28 -13.64 -10.33 11.72
C TRP A 28 -14.81 -9.46 12.21
N ILE A 29 -14.89 -8.19 11.79
CA ILE A 29 -16.03 -7.31 12.12
C ILE A 29 -17.32 -7.95 11.62
N GLN A 30 -17.35 -8.47 10.40
CA GLN A 30 -18.53 -9.12 9.84
C GLN A 30 -18.96 -10.37 10.64
N GLN A 31 -18.03 -11.10 11.24
CA GLN A 31 -18.33 -12.29 12.04
C GLN A 31 -18.81 -11.95 13.47
N VAL A 32 -18.31 -10.86 14.05
CA VAL A 32 -18.56 -10.52 15.46
C VAL A 32 -19.66 -9.47 15.64
N ARG A 33 -19.94 -8.66 14.61
CA ARG A 33 -21.09 -7.74 14.60
C ARG A 33 -22.39 -8.50 14.89
N GLY A 34 -23.27 -7.91 15.68
CA GLY A 34 -24.47 -8.55 16.23
C GLY A 34 -24.27 -9.36 17.53
N ASN A 35 -23.04 -9.79 17.85
CA ASN A 35 -22.74 -10.52 19.10
C ASN A 35 -21.94 -9.68 20.11
N ALA A 36 -21.36 -8.55 19.68
CA ALA A 36 -20.65 -7.61 20.55
C ALA A 36 -21.19 -6.19 20.34
N ALA A 37 -21.85 -5.65 21.36
CA ALA A 37 -22.52 -4.34 21.28
C ALA A 37 -21.56 -3.18 20.94
N SER A 38 -20.31 -3.22 21.43
CA SER A 38 -19.29 -2.22 21.11
C SER A 38 -18.84 -2.29 19.65
N VAL A 39 -18.65 -3.50 19.12
CA VAL A 39 -18.27 -3.72 17.71
C VAL A 39 -19.42 -3.33 16.78
N GLU A 40 -20.68 -3.59 17.15
CA GLU A 40 -21.84 -3.13 16.37
C GLU A 40 -21.90 -1.61 16.32
N ALA A 41 -21.70 -0.93 17.46
CA ALA A 41 -21.79 0.53 17.53
C ALA A 41 -20.71 1.24 16.69
N GLU A 42 -19.51 0.67 16.59
CA GLU A 42 -18.38 1.28 15.86
C GLU A 42 -18.11 0.67 14.47
N GLY A 43 -18.79 -0.44 14.14
CA GLY A 43 -18.48 -1.30 13.01
C GLY A 43 -18.48 -0.57 11.67
N ASP A 44 -19.46 0.29 11.41
CA ASP A 44 -19.56 1.03 10.15
C ASP A 44 -18.42 2.04 9.97
N ALA A 45 -18.09 2.79 11.02
CA ALA A 45 -16.98 3.74 10.99
C ALA A 45 -15.63 3.01 10.83
N LEU A 46 -15.48 1.86 11.49
CA LEU A 46 -14.30 1.02 11.39
C LEU A 46 -14.16 0.39 10.00
N ASN A 47 -15.26 -0.10 9.42
CA ASN A 47 -15.30 -0.65 8.06
C ASN A 47 -14.85 0.39 7.02
N LEU A 48 -15.34 1.63 7.11
CA LEU A 48 -14.95 2.70 6.20
C LEU A 48 -13.43 2.95 6.26
N ARG A 49 -12.87 3.08 7.46
CA ARG A 49 -11.44 3.32 7.65
C ARG A 49 -10.59 2.14 7.16
N LEU A 50 -11.02 0.91 7.41
CA LEU A 50 -10.34 -0.31 6.94
C LEU A 50 -10.38 -0.44 5.42
N HIS A 51 -11.51 -0.12 4.77
CA HIS A 51 -11.58 -0.08 3.31
C HIS A 51 -10.64 0.96 2.71
N GLN A 52 -10.59 2.18 3.29
CA GLN A 52 -9.65 3.22 2.88
C GLN A 52 -8.20 2.78 3.04
N ALA A 53 -7.85 2.21 4.21
CA ALA A 53 -6.51 1.71 4.49
C ALA A 53 -6.12 0.57 3.53
N ARG A 54 -7.01 -0.39 3.29
CA ARG A 54 -6.81 -1.50 2.35
C ARG A 54 -6.55 -0.98 0.94
N ASN A 55 -7.39 -0.10 0.42
CA ASN A 55 -7.24 0.45 -0.92
C ASN A 55 -5.94 1.24 -1.04
N ARG A 56 -5.62 2.07 -0.05
CA ARG A 56 -4.37 2.85 -0.04
C ARG A 56 -3.14 1.94 0.02
N ALA A 57 -3.18 0.89 0.83
CA ALA A 57 -2.11 -0.09 0.93
C ALA A 57 -1.87 -0.83 -0.40
N LYS A 58 -2.94 -1.20 -1.12
CA LYS A 58 -2.85 -1.78 -2.46
C LYS A 58 -2.14 -0.84 -3.45
N ASP A 59 -2.52 0.43 -3.46
CA ASP A 59 -1.91 1.43 -4.33
C ASP A 59 -0.43 1.65 -4.00
N LEU A 60 -0.10 1.72 -2.71
CA LEU A 60 1.27 1.90 -2.24
C LEU A 60 2.14 0.66 -2.46
N GLN A 61 1.58 -0.55 -2.34
CA GLN A 61 2.26 -1.79 -2.72
C GLN A 61 2.64 -1.77 -4.20
N ARG A 62 1.71 -1.35 -5.08
CA ARG A 62 1.98 -1.20 -6.51
C ARG A 62 3.07 -0.15 -6.76
N ALA A 63 2.98 1.01 -6.13
CA ALA A 63 3.95 2.09 -6.29
C ALA A 63 5.36 1.67 -5.81
N ALA A 64 5.47 0.95 -4.69
CA ALA A 64 6.75 0.44 -4.19
C ALA A 64 7.45 -0.52 -5.17
N GLY A 65 6.68 -1.20 -6.02
CA GLY A 65 7.19 -2.06 -7.10
C GLY A 65 7.54 -1.33 -8.39
N THR A 66 7.41 -0.01 -8.45
CA THR A 66 7.81 0.77 -9.63
C THR A 66 9.26 1.24 -9.50
N PRO A 67 10.09 1.11 -10.55
CA PRO A 67 11.42 1.71 -10.57
C PRO A 67 11.34 3.23 -10.41
N MET A 68 12.27 3.82 -9.66
CA MET A 68 12.44 5.27 -9.67
C MET A 68 13.07 5.70 -11.01
N VAL A 69 12.57 6.81 -11.56
CA VAL A 69 13.06 7.38 -12.82
C VAL A 69 13.54 8.80 -12.57
N ILE A 70 14.73 9.12 -13.06
CA ILE A 70 15.29 10.47 -13.06
C ILE A 70 15.48 10.88 -14.53
N GLY A 71 15.06 12.10 -14.87
CA GLY A 71 15.24 12.67 -16.20
C GLY A 71 16.30 13.77 -16.19
N PHE A 72 17.25 13.73 -17.12
CA PHE A 72 18.27 14.74 -17.31
C PHE A 72 17.96 15.60 -18.54
N PHE A 73 17.98 16.93 -18.38
CA PHE A 73 17.68 17.90 -19.43
C PHE A 73 18.75 18.98 -19.52
N GLY A 74 18.95 19.56 -20.71
CA GLY A 74 19.98 20.57 -20.98
C GLY A 74 20.42 20.59 -22.45
N LEU A 75 21.16 21.64 -22.83
CA LEU A 75 21.64 21.86 -24.20
C LEU A 75 22.39 20.64 -24.77
N SER A 76 22.38 20.50 -26.11
CA SER A 76 23.20 19.48 -26.77
C SER A 76 24.66 19.62 -26.33
N GLN A 77 25.36 18.50 -26.13
CA GLN A 77 26.74 18.45 -25.63
C GLN A 77 26.99 19.02 -24.22
N ALA A 78 25.97 19.35 -23.43
CA ALA A 78 26.13 19.80 -22.03
C ALA A 78 26.58 18.70 -21.04
N GLY A 79 27.15 17.58 -21.53
CA GLY A 79 27.66 16.52 -20.66
C GLY A 79 26.61 15.61 -20.02
N LYS A 80 25.33 15.66 -20.42
CA LYS A 80 24.24 14.84 -19.83
C LYS A 80 24.50 13.32 -19.84
N SER A 81 25.31 12.82 -20.77
CA SER A 81 25.69 11.40 -20.86
C SER A 81 26.81 11.00 -19.89
N TYR A 82 27.47 11.96 -19.24
CA TYR A 82 28.57 11.74 -18.29
C TYR A 82 28.12 11.84 -16.82
N LEU A 83 26.82 12.05 -16.57
CA LEU A 83 26.19 12.05 -15.24
C LEU A 83 25.51 10.69 -14.99
#